data_AF-A0A3D5UBR2-F1
#
_entry.id   AF-A0A3D5UBR2-F1
#
_cell.length_a   1.000
_cell.length_b   1.000
_cell.length_c   1.000
_cell.angle_alpha   90.00
_cell.angle_beta   90.00
_cell.angle_gamma   90.00
#
_symmetry.space_group_name_H-M   'P 1'
#
loop_
_entity.id
_entity.type
_entity.pdbx_description
1 polymer ?
#
loop_
_entity_poly.entity_id
_entity_poly.type
_entity_poly.pdbx_seq_one_letter_code
_entity_poly.pdbx_strand_id
1 'polypeptide(L)' 'LHPEGREMGLLAGANVLMPNITDTKYREGYQLYEGKPCLDENADQCISCLSRRIESIGESI' A
#
# COMPACT_ATOMS: atom_id res chain seq x y z
N LEU A 1 -4.03 11.56 5.02
CA LEU A 1 -3.49 10.27 5.54
C LEU A 1 -1.99 10.42 5.77
N HIS A 2 -1.44 9.79 6.82
CA HIS A 2 0.00 9.86 7.10
C HIS A 2 0.81 9.09 6.04
N PRO A 3 1.87 9.66 5.44
CA PRO A 3 2.66 9.00 4.39
C PRO A 3 3.22 7.63 4.80
N GLU A 4 3.64 7.49 6.05
CA GLU A 4 4.24 6.28 6.65
C GLU A 4 3.25 5.47 7.53
N GLY A 5 1.94 5.71 7.38
CA GLY A 5 0.95 5.10 8.28
C GLY A 5 0.93 3.56 8.24
N ARG A 6 1.34 2.95 7.13
CA ARG A 6 1.39 1.48 6.98
C ARG A 6 2.55 0.88 7.77
N GLU A 7 3.72 1.50 7.70
CA GLU A 7 4.92 1.15 8.45
C GLU A 7 4.70 1.28 9.94
N MET A 8 4.10 2.40 10.36
CA MET A 8 3.73 2.60 11.76
C MET A 8 2.76 1.52 12.24
N GLY A 9 1.83 1.08 11.38
CA GLY A 9 0.93 -0.03 11.68
C GLY A 9 1.67 -1.37 11.86
N LEU A 10 2.65 -1.66 10.99
CA LEU A 10 3.50 -2.86 11.12
C LEU A 10 4.31 -2.82 12.42
N LEU A 11 4.96 -1.70 12.72
CA LEU A 11 5.72 -1.49 13.97
C LEU A 11 4.84 -1.53 15.22
N ALA A 12 3.53 -1.28 15.09
CA ALA A 12 2.54 -1.39 16.16
C ALA A 12 1.97 -2.82 16.31
N GLY A 13 2.48 -3.80 15.56
CA GLY A 13 2.11 -5.21 15.67
C GLY A 13 1.21 -5.76 14.55
N ALA A 14 0.93 -4.98 13.50
CA ALA A 14 0.32 -5.55 12.31
C ALA A 14 1.31 -6.48 11.60
N ASN A 15 0.80 -7.57 11.03
CA ASN A 15 1.61 -8.59 10.36
C ASN A 15 1.13 -8.92 8.95
N VAL A 16 0.10 -8.23 8.46
CA VAL A 16 -0.49 -8.43 7.13
C VAL A 16 -0.65 -7.08 6.45
N LEU A 17 -0.25 -7.04 5.18
CA LEU A 17 -0.41 -5.86 4.33
C LEU A 17 -1.00 -6.28 2.99
N MET A 18 -2.03 -5.55 2.52
CA MET A 18 -2.77 -5.89 1.31
C MET A 18 -2.48 -4.88 0.18
N PRO A 19 -1.76 -5.29 -0.89
CA PRO A 19 -1.58 -4.45 -2.06
C PRO A 19 -2.89 -4.31 -2.85
N ASN A 20 -3.08 -3.14 -3.47
CA ASN A 20 -4.20 -2.97 -4.39
C ASN A 20 -3.86 -3.64 -5.73
N ILE A 21 -4.50 -4.77 -6.02
CA ILE A 21 -4.30 -5.55 -7.25
C ILE A 21 -5.37 -5.27 -8.32
N THR A 22 -6.33 -4.40 -8.04
CA THR A 22 -7.37 -4.02 -9.00
C THR A 22 -6.73 -3.39 -10.24
N ASP A 23 -7.24 -3.68 -11.43
CA ASP A 23 -6.83 -3.03 -12.68
C ASP A 23 -6.99 -1.51 -12.55
N THR A 24 -5.99 -0.74 -12.97
CA THR A 24 -5.92 0.72 -12.81
C THR A 24 -7.18 1.41 -13.35
N LYS A 25 -7.73 0.92 -14.48
CA LYS A 25 -8.94 1.47 -15.10
C LYS A 25 -10.20 1.39 -14.23
N TYR A 26 -10.21 0.55 -13.19
CA TYR A 26 -11.35 0.38 -12.28
C TYR A 26 -11.11 0.93 -10.87
N ARG A 27 -9.90 1.43 -10.56
CA ARG A 27 -9.55 1.87 -9.20
C ARG A 27 -10.31 3.12 -8.77
N GLU A 28 -10.46 4.07 -9.68
CA GLU A 28 -11.22 5.31 -9.44
C GLU A 28 -12.69 5.02 -9.07
N GLY A 29 -13.29 4.00 -9.70
CA GLY A 29 -14.66 3.57 -9.40
C GLY A 29 -14.85 2.95 -8.02
N TYR A 30 -13.77 2.65 -7.29
CA TYR A 30 -13.79 2.08 -5.95
C TYR A 30 -13.12 3.00 -4.90
N GLN A 31 -13.59 4.24 -4.87
CA GLN A 31 -13.13 5.27 -3.93
C GLN A 31 -14.00 5.32 -2.67
N LEU A 32 -13.65 4.49 -1.66
CA LEU A 32 -14.36 4.45 -0.38
C LEU A 32 -14.18 5.72 0.48
N TYR A 33 -13.08 6.45 0.26
CA TYR A 33 -12.75 7.68 0.97
C TYR A 33 -11.88 8.58 0.08
N GLU A 34 -11.88 9.88 0.39
CA GLU A 34 -11.07 10.87 -0.31
C GLU A 34 -9.57 10.66 -0.06
N GLY A 35 -8.76 10.73 -1.12
CA GLY A 35 -7.31 10.54 -1.00
C GLY A 35 -6.89 9.07 -0.78
N LYS A 36 -7.70 8.10 -1.24
CA LYS A 36 -7.31 6.69 -1.26
C LYS A 36 -5.98 6.51 -2.02
N PRO A 37 -4.93 5.96 -1.39
CA PRO A 37 -3.64 5.77 -2.04
C PRO A 37 -3.69 4.67 -3.11
N CYS A 38 -2.71 4.68 -4.01
CA CYS A 38 -2.51 3.66 -5.06
C CYS A 38 -3.66 3.60 -6.09
N LEU A 39 -4.20 4.75 -6.51
CA LEU A 39 -5.17 4.83 -7.61
C LEU A 39 -4.48 4.79 -8.99
N ASP A 40 -3.24 5.28 -9.08
CA ASP A 40 -2.59 5.56 -10.37
C ASP A 40 -1.40 4.62 -10.69
N GLU A 41 -1.00 3.77 -9.74
CA GLU A 41 0.13 2.83 -9.89
C GLU A 41 -0.34 1.46 -10.40
N ASN A 42 0.40 0.83 -11.31
CA ASN A 42 0.11 -0.56 -11.71
C ASN A 42 0.32 -1.54 -10.54
N ALA A 43 -0.37 -2.69 -10.55
CA ALA A 43 -0.33 -3.67 -9.46
C ALA A 43 1.10 -4.13 -9.10
N ASP A 44 1.93 -4.41 -10.11
CA ASP A 44 3.33 -4.83 -9.93
C ASP A 44 4.20 -3.72 -9.32
N GLN A 45 3.96 -2.47 -9.71
CA GLN A 45 4.64 -1.30 -9.16
C GLN A 45 4.29 -1.15 -7.67
N CYS A 46 3.00 -1.34 -7.34
CA CYS A 46 2.48 -1.30 -5.99
C CYS A 46 3.15 -2.35 -5.07
N ILE A 47 3.31 -3.59 -5.55
CA ILE A 47 4.01 -4.64 -4.80
C ILE A 47 5.49 -4.28 -4.58
N SER A 48 6.18 -3.82 -5.63
CA SER A 48 7.59 -3.45 -5.53
C SER A 48 7.84 -2.26 -4.60
N CYS A 49 6.90 -1.30 -4.56
CA CYS A 49 6.95 -0.12 -3.69
C CYS A 49 6.73 -0.54 -2.24
N LEU A 50 5.73 -1.39 -1.98
CA LEU A 50 5.44 -1.92 -0.65
C LEU A 50 6.59 -2.78 -0.11
N SER A 51 7.22 -3.60 -0.95
CA SER A 51 8.38 -4.42 -0.59
C SER A 51 9.54 -3.56 -0.11
N ARG A 52 9.90 -2.52 -0.87
CA ARG A 52 10.96 -1.58 -0.47
C ARG A 52 10.66 -0.84 0.82
N ARG A 53 9.39 -0.51 1.07
CA ARG A 53 8.96 0.17 2.30
C ARG A 53 9.07 -0.75 3.51
N ILE A 54 8.69 -2.03 3.37
CA ILE A 54 8.83 -3.04 4.42
C ILE A 54 10.31 -3.30 4.74
N GLU A 55 11.15 -3.45 3.72
CA GLU A 55 12.60 -3.56 3.89
C GLU A 55 13.20 -2.35 4.61
N SER A 56 12.70 -1.14 4.34
CA SER A 56 13.20 0.10 4.97
C SER A 56 12.97 0.18 6.48
N ILE A 57 11.98 -0.56 7.00
CA ILE A 57 11.71 -0.66 8.44
C ILE A 57 12.35 -1.89 9.09
N GLY A 58 13.14 -2.66 8.34
CA GLY A 58 13.83 -3.86 8.81
C GLY A 58 12.97 -5.12 8.85
N GLU A 59 11.78 -5.08 8.25
CA GLU A 59 10.88 -6.23 8.11
C GLU A 59 11.05 -6.89 6.73
N SER A 60 10.51 -8.09 6.56
CA SER A 60 10.60 -8.86 5.30
C SER A 60 9.23 -9.45 4.90
N ILE A 61 9.01 -9.61 3.60
CA ILE A 61 7.79 -10.20 3.00
C ILE A 61 8.02 -11.67 2.65
#